data_AF-A0A7C1PIU6-F1
#
_entry.id   AF-A0A7C1PIU6-F1
#
_cell.length_a   1.000
_cell.length_b   1.000
_cell.length_c   1.000
_cell.angle_alpha   90.00
_cell.angle_beta   90.00
_cell.angle_gamma   90.00
#
_symmetry.space_group_name_H-M   'P 1'
#
loop_
_entity.id
_entity.type
_entity.pdbx_description
1 polymer ?
#
loop_
_entity_poly.entity_id
_entity_poly.type
_entity_poly.pdbx_seq_one_letter_code
_entity_poly.pdbx_strand_id
1 'polypeptide(L)'
;MVIKESLHGIRLYVLIGSDIATKSVEETARLVIDGGADAIQLREKTISDSEFISLAREIHDVAAKRGTLLIINDRVNVAKEVNADGVHLGQHDI
;
A
#
# COMPACT_ATOMS: atom_id res chain seq x y z
N MET A 1 15.77 -10.51 -0.92
CA MET A 1 16.26 -9.12 -0.90
C MET A 1 15.84 -8.52 0.43
N VAL A 2 16.73 -7.86 1.17
CA VAL A 2 16.34 -7.20 2.43
C VAL A 2 15.59 -5.92 2.06
N ILE A 3 14.36 -5.74 2.56
CA ILE A 3 13.49 -4.57 2.24
C ILE A 3 14.21 -3.23 2.47
N LYS A 4 15.17 -3.19 3.40
CA LYS A 4 15.98 -1.99 3.68
C LYS A 4 16.83 -1.52 2.48
N GLU A 5 17.23 -2.41 1.58
CA GLU A 5 17.93 -2.04 0.34
C GLU A 5 16.98 -1.58 -0.76
N SER A 6 15.71 -2.03 -0.77
CA SER A 6 14.75 -1.67 -1.82
C SER A 6 14.27 -0.22 -1.73
N LEU A 7 14.17 0.35 -0.52
CA LEU A 7 13.69 1.73 -0.33
C LEU A 7 14.61 2.79 -0.94
N HIS A 8 15.92 2.54 -1.04
CA HIS A 8 16.88 3.51 -1.59
C HIS A 8 16.68 3.76 -3.09
N GLY A 9 16.06 2.82 -3.80
CA GLY A 9 15.81 2.90 -5.24
C GLY A 9 14.47 3.52 -5.61
N ILE A 10 13.61 3.82 -4.63
CA ILE A 10 12.28 4.39 -4.89
C ILE A 10 12.42 5.80 -5.44
N ARG A 11 11.78 6.04 -6.58
CA ARG A 11 11.71 7.36 -7.23
C ARG A 11 10.27 7.88 -7.29
N LEU A 12 9.29 6.99 -7.45
CA LEU A 12 7.88 7.29 -7.46
C LEU A 12 7.16 6.50 -6.37
N TYR A 13 6.74 7.23 -5.33
CA TYR A 13 5.96 6.70 -4.22
C TYR A 13 4.57 7.34 -4.24
N VAL A 14 3.54 6.53 -4.47
CA VAL A 14 2.16 7.02 -4.64
C VAL A 14 1.30 6.69 -3.43
N LEU A 15 0.67 7.71 -2.84
CA LEU A 15 -0.38 7.53 -1.84
C LEU A 15 -1.72 7.26 -2.53
N ILE A 16 -2.43 6.21 -2.11
CA ILE A 16 -3.73 5.82 -2.62
C ILE A 16 -4.70 5.67 -1.44
N GLY A 17 -5.90 6.20 -1.60
CA GLY A 17 -7.00 6.05 -0.64
C GLY A 17 -8.31 6.47 -1.26
N SER A 18 -9.42 5.97 -0.70
CA SER A 18 -10.78 6.31 -1.12
C SER A 18 -11.11 7.81 -1.02
N ASP A 19 -10.38 8.57 -0.19
CA ASP A 19 -10.53 10.02 -0.03
C ASP A 19 -9.93 10.85 -1.18
N ILE A 20 -9.06 10.24 -2.01
CA ILE A 20 -8.35 10.92 -3.10
C ILE A 20 -8.59 10.28 -4.48
N ALA A 21 -8.95 8.99 -4.52
CA ALA A 21 -9.13 8.27 -5.78
C ALA A 21 -10.40 8.71 -6.51
N THR A 22 -10.32 8.91 -7.82
CA THR A 22 -11.47 9.18 -8.70
C THR A 22 -12.12 7.91 -9.27
N LYS A 23 -11.49 6.76 -8.99
CA LYS A 23 -11.90 5.39 -9.36
C LYS A 23 -11.94 4.53 -8.10
N SER A 24 -12.29 3.25 -8.24
CA SER A 24 -12.11 2.31 -7.13
C SER A 24 -10.64 2.27 -6.70
N VAL A 25 -10.38 1.94 -5.44
CA VAL A 25 -9.02 1.91 -4.88
C VAL A 25 -8.19 0.82 -5.57
N GLU A 26 -8.82 -0.31 -5.89
CA GLU A 26 -8.24 -1.43 -6.62
C GLU A 26 -7.88 -1.05 -8.06
N GLU A 27 -8.79 -0.35 -8.75
CA GLU A 27 -8.52 0.13 -10.12
C GLU A 27 -7.40 1.17 -10.11
N THR A 28 -7.42 2.09 -9.15
CA THR A 28 -6.37 3.10 -8.98
C THR A 28 -5.02 2.44 -8.70
N ALA A 29 -4.97 1.46 -7.80
CA ALA A 29 -3.77 0.68 -7.51
C ALA A 29 -3.19 0.02 -8.77
N ARG A 30 -4.03 -0.67 -9.55
CA ARG A 30 -3.60 -1.27 -10.82
C ARG A 30 -3.00 -0.23 -11.77
N LEU A 31 -3.69 0.89 -11.96
CA LEU A 31 -3.26 1.95 -12.88
C LEU A 31 -1.93 2.59 -12.46
N VAL A 32 -1.73 2.88 -11.17
CA VAL A 32 -0.47 3.51 -10.72
C VAL A 32 0.69 2.54 -10.72
N ILE A 33 0.45 1.26 -10.42
CA ILE A 33 1.46 0.21 -10.55
C ILE A 33 1.86 0.05 -12.03
N ASP A 34 0.88 -0.03 -12.94
CA ASP A 34 1.13 -0.07 -14.39
C ASP A 34 1.81 1.20 -14.91
N GLY A 35 1.58 2.34 -14.24
CA GLY A 35 2.22 3.62 -14.51
C GLY A 35 3.67 3.73 -14.01
N GLY A 36 4.20 2.71 -13.34
CA GLY A 36 5.60 2.66 -12.90
C GLY A 36 5.85 3.16 -11.48
N ALA A 37 4.87 3.07 -10.58
CA ALA A 37 5.09 3.31 -9.16
C ALA A 37 6.08 2.26 -8.58
N ASP A 38 7.14 2.72 -7.93
CA ASP A 38 8.09 1.86 -7.22
C ASP A 38 7.52 1.39 -5.88
N ALA A 39 6.69 2.23 -5.26
CA ALA A 39 5.95 1.92 -4.04
C ALA A 39 4.57 2.58 -4.03
N ILE A 40 3.63 1.92 -3.37
CA ILE A 40 2.30 2.45 -3.08
C ILE A 40 2.06 2.46 -1.57
N GLN A 41 1.50 3.55 -1.07
CA GLN A 41 1.02 3.68 0.30
C GLN A 41 -0.49 3.58 0.26
N LEU A 42 -1.04 2.52 0.83
CA LEU A 42 -2.47 2.31 0.89
C LEU A 42 -3.02 2.86 2.20
N ARG A 43 -3.95 3.82 2.10
CA ARG A 43 -4.49 4.58 3.22
C ARG A 43 -6.01 4.56 3.19
N GLU A 44 -6.60 3.79 4.09
CA GLU A 44 -8.04 3.74 4.29
C GLU A 44 -8.40 4.10 5.73
N LYS A 45 -9.26 5.12 5.89
CA LYS A 45 -9.64 5.65 7.22
C LYS A 45 -10.99 5.16 7.70
N THR A 46 -11.91 4.90 6.79
CA THR A 46 -13.33 4.74 7.09
C THR A 46 -13.77 3.29 7.17
N ILE A 47 -13.07 2.39 6.47
CA ILE A 47 -13.41 0.96 6.45
C ILE A 47 -12.84 0.23 7.68
N SER A 48 -13.49 -0.87 8.04
CA SER A 48 -13.03 -1.76 9.12
C SER A 48 -11.71 -2.45 8.79
N ASP A 49 -11.01 -2.98 9.80
CA ASP A 49 -9.76 -3.71 9.58
C ASP A 49 -9.96 -4.96 8.71
N SER A 50 -11.09 -5.65 8.83
CA SER A 50 -11.39 -6.82 8.00
C SER A 50 -11.58 -6.46 6.52
N GLU A 51 -12.28 -5.36 6.25
CA GLU A 51 -12.44 -4.85 4.88
C GLU A 51 -11.09 -4.40 4.33
N PHE A 52 -10.31 -3.71 5.16
CA PHE A 52 -8.99 -3.23 4.75
C PHE A 52 -8.00 -4.36 4.49
N ILE A 53 -7.98 -5.41 5.31
CA ILE A 53 -7.17 -6.61 5.08
C ILE A 53 -7.53 -7.26 3.74
N SER A 54 -8.83 -7.34 3.43
CA SER A 54 -9.31 -7.94 2.18
C SER A 54 -8.84 -7.14 0.97
N LEU A 55 -9.01 -5.82 1.01
CA LEU A 55 -8.54 -4.89 -0.03
C LEU A 55 -7.01 -4.93 -0.19
N ALA A 56 -6.28 -4.85 0.92
CA ALA A 56 -4.83 -4.81 0.93
C ALA A 56 -4.22 -6.13 0.41
N ARG A 57 -4.85 -7.29 0.66
CA ARG A 57 -4.41 -8.57 0.07
C ARG A 57 -4.53 -8.59 -1.44
N GLU A 58 -5.65 -8.12 -1.99
CA GLU A 58 -5.82 -8.04 -3.46
C GLU A 58 -4.73 -7.15 -4.07
N ILE A 59 -4.49 -5.98 -3.47
CA ILE A 59 -3.51 -5.02 -3.97
C ILE A 59 -2.08 -5.56 -3.82
N HIS A 60 -1.77 -6.24 -2.71
CA HIS A 60 -0.48 -6.86 -2.47
C HIS A 60 -0.14 -7.87 -3.58
N ASP A 61 -1.08 -8.74 -3.95
CA ASP A 61 -0.87 -9.75 -4.99
C ASP A 61 -0.57 -9.14 -6.36
N VAL A 62 -1.14 -7.96 -6.65
CA VAL A 62 -0.85 -7.21 -7.88
C VAL A 62 0.51 -6.53 -7.81
N ALA A 63 0.84 -5.90 -6.69
CA ALA A 63 2.08 -5.17 -6.47
C ALA A 63 3.30 -6.11 -6.49
N ALA A 64 3.20 -7.25 -5.78
CA ALA A 64 4.27 -8.25 -5.69
C ALA A 64 4.65 -8.83 -7.06
N LYS A 65 3.68 -9.07 -7.94
CA LYS A 65 3.93 -9.55 -9.32
C LYS A 65 4.73 -8.57 -10.17
N ARG A 66 4.76 -7.28 -9.79
CA ARG A 66 5.36 -6.19 -10.56
C ARG A 66 6.56 -5.56 -9.85
N GLY A 67 6.93 -6.09 -8.69
CA GLY A 67 8.05 -5.58 -7.90
C GLY A 67 7.78 -4.22 -7.25
N THR A 68 6.52 -3.78 -7.18
CA THR A 68 6.12 -2.57 -6.48
C THR A 68 5.92 -2.89 -5.00
N LEU A 69 6.47 -2.07 -4.12
CA LEU A 69 6.29 -2.25 -2.67
C LEU A 69 4.90 -1.79 -2.22
N LEU A 70 4.26 -2.54 -1.33
CA LEU A 70 3.04 -2.14 -0.65
C LEU A 70 3.34 -1.70 0.79
N ILE A 71 3.01 -0.45 1.10
CA ILE A 71 3.11 0.13 2.44
C ILE A 71 1.70 0.40 2.97
N ILE A 72 1.38 -0.09 4.17
CA ILE A 72 0.09 0.21 4.81
C ILE A 72 0.24 1.46 5.69
N ASN A 73 -0.73 2.37 5.60
CA ASN A 73 -0.75 3.55 6.44
C ASN A 73 -1.40 3.26 7.81
N ASP A 74 -0.75 3.71 8.88
CA ASP A 74 -1.17 3.73 10.30
C ASP A 74 -1.42 2.35 10.96
N ARG A 75 -2.14 1.46 10.30
CA ARG A 75 -2.67 0.23 10.89
C ARG A 75 -1.67 -0.92 10.83
N VAL A 76 -0.79 -1.00 11.84
CA VAL A 76 0.25 -2.03 11.98
C VAL A 76 -0.31 -3.45 11.90
N ASN A 77 -1.47 -3.70 12.50
CA ASN A 77 -2.11 -5.03 12.47
C ASN A 77 -2.49 -5.43 11.04
N VAL A 78 -3.08 -4.51 10.26
CA VAL A 78 -3.41 -4.75 8.86
C VAL A 78 -2.14 -5.05 8.06
N ALA A 79 -1.07 -4.26 8.25
CA ALA A 79 0.22 -4.49 7.59
C ALA A 79 0.77 -5.89 7.85
N LYS A 80 0.71 -6.34 9.12
CA LYS A 80 1.16 -7.67 9.52
C LYS A 80 0.30 -8.78 8.92
N GLU A 81 -1.03 -8.66 8.97
CA GLU A 81 -1.97 -9.68 8.47
C GLU A 81 -1.93 -9.88 6.95
N VAL A 82 -1.43 -8.90 6.21
CA VAL A 82 -1.27 -8.98 4.75
C VAL A 82 0.18 -9.16 4.30
N ASN A 83 1.13 -9.26 5.23
CA ASN A 83 2.58 -9.30 4.96
C ASN A 83 3.05 -8.13 4.07
N ALA A 84 2.56 -6.91 4.35
CA ALA A 84 3.00 -5.72 3.64
C ALA A 84 4.52 -5.49 3.76
N ASP A 85 5.12 -4.83 2.78
CA ASP A 85 6.56 -4.51 2.76
C ASP A 85 6.93 -3.47 3.84
N GLY A 86 5.95 -2.75 4.35
CA GLY A 86 6.15 -1.86 5.48
C GLY A 86 4.87 -1.21 5.98
N VAL A 87 5.06 -0.40 7.02
CA VAL A 87 4.03 0.48 7.58
C VAL A 87 4.57 1.90 7.59
N HIS A 88 3.70 2.86 7.25
CA HIS A 88 3.98 4.27 7.45
C HIS A 88 3.22 4.76 8.67
N LEU A 89 3.94 5.37 9.61
CA LEU A 89 3.41 5.87 10.87
C LEU A 89 3.78 7.35 11.00
N GLY A 90 2.78 8.18 11.25
CA GLY A 90 2.95 9.54 11.74
C GLY A 90 3.25 9.56 13.24
N GLN A 91 3.58 10.75 13.76
CA GLN A 91 4.07 10.94 15.12
C GLN A 91 3.06 10.57 16.22
N HIS A 92 1.78 10.45 15.87
CA HIS A 92 0.69 10.16 16.80
C HIS A 92 -0.05 8.86 16.44
N ASP A 93 0.44 8.12 15.44
CA ASP A 93 -0.18 6.86 15.00
C ASP A 93 0.29 5.69 15.86
N ILE A 94 -0.58 4.69 16.02
CA ILE A 94 -0.40 3.50 16.85
C ILE A 94 -1.04 2.29 16.17
#